data_AF-A0ABD5P561-F1
#
_entry.id   AF-A0ABD5P561-F1
#
_cell.length_a   1.000
_cell.length_b   1.000
_cell.length_c   1.000
_cell.angle_alpha   90.00
_cell.angle_beta   90.00
_cell.angle_gamma   90.00
#
_symmetry.space_group_name_H-M   'P 1'
#
loop_
_entity.id
_entity.type
_entity.pdbx_description
1 polymer ?
#
loop_
_entity_poly.entity_id
_entity_poly.type
_entity_poly.pdbx_seq_one_letter_code
_entity_poly.pdbx_strand_id
1 'polypeptide(L)'
;MDLTRRQLLAAAAGGGAVIGGGKAVDNVFLGYDRLTGTNLQRQDLDPLVAERLYPSGERVATVDGYRITQDDGVVSVRDGDGDGDEPIASFDPSTADPEDAAAVDEDLGLADGPLEQLVADLGALEAGDVQFRYDSYPDFFDLVAASEDRPYTVSALRGRRSVNATLIEGFANADPTDPEAIVEGLVDGFREHTFYDVPRYAAGSVEDNVIFGLRDLRQYFESSTDFASITDGGNTGLFCYELTRRSVDALQAVHATEQTTPVFAGYVKDDRHKHVYTIVASAIREDGALVVPVTFVDYTHSTLYDDLRLRWLLGEGLDAYDARHRATSVDWYR
;
A
#
# COMPACT_ATOMS: atom_id res chain seq x y z
N MET A 1 -1.33 -39.51 -4.77
CA MET A 1 -0.85 -39.74 -3.39
C MET A 1 -0.98 -38.42 -2.67
N ASP A 2 -1.79 -38.39 -1.63
CA ASP A 2 -2.03 -37.18 -0.86
C ASP A 2 -0.99 -37.10 0.25
N LEU A 3 -0.25 -35.99 0.26
CA LEU A 3 0.76 -35.70 1.27
C LEU A 3 0.10 -34.85 2.36
N THR A 4 0.14 -35.35 3.59
CA THR A 4 -0.36 -34.59 4.76
C THR A 4 0.68 -33.57 5.23
N ARG A 5 0.23 -32.48 5.86
CA ARG A 5 1.11 -31.43 6.48
C ARG A 5 2.24 -32.03 7.32
N ARG A 6 1.97 -33.11 8.07
CA ARG A 6 2.99 -33.85 8.85
C ARG A 6 4.04 -34.57 8.00
N GLN A 7 3.64 -35.19 6.89
CA GLN A 7 4.58 -35.86 5.98
C GLN A 7 5.48 -34.86 5.25
N LEU A 8 4.94 -33.69 4.90
CA LEU A 8 5.70 -32.61 4.24
C LEU A 8 6.73 -31.99 5.19
N LEU A 9 6.34 -31.71 6.45
CA LEU A 9 7.26 -31.29 7.51
C LEU A 9 8.36 -32.34 7.80
N ALA A 10 8.02 -33.63 7.83
CA ALA A 10 9.00 -34.70 8.02
C ALA A 10 9.98 -34.83 6.83
N ALA A 11 9.53 -34.62 5.60
CA ALA A 11 10.37 -34.62 4.41
C ALA A 11 11.31 -33.40 4.34
N ALA A 12 10.81 -32.23 4.74
CA ALA A 12 11.61 -31.01 4.86
C ALA A 12 12.75 -31.18 5.89
N ALA A 13 12.42 -31.71 7.07
CA ALA A 13 13.41 -31.99 8.13
C ALA A 13 14.38 -33.14 7.79
N GLY A 14 13.95 -34.13 7.01
CA GLY A 14 14.70 -35.37 6.78
C GLY A 14 15.65 -35.40 5.57
N GLY A 15 15.54 -34.47 4.62
CA GLY A 15 16.41 -34.49 3.42
C GLY A 15 16.40 -33.26 2.52
N GLY A 16 15.33 -32.47 2.49
CA GLY A 16 15.28 -31.24 1.66
C GLY A 16 16.18 -30.11 2.15
N ALA A 17 16.43 -30.06 3.46
CA ALA A 17 17.13 -28.96 4.14
C ALA A 17 18.57 -28.67 3.67
N VAL A 18 19.28 -29.63 3.08
CA VAL A 18 20.72 -29.45 2.76
C VAL A 18 20.96 -28.73 1.43
N ILE A 19 20.11 -28.98 0.41
CA ILE A 19 20.30 -28.39 -0.94
C ILE A 19 19.37 -27.18 -1.15
N GLY A 20 18.12 -27.26 -0.68
CA GLY A 20 17.20 -26.12 -0.70
C GLY A 20 17.50 -25.11 0.42
N GLY A 21 17.85 -25.60 1.61
CA GLY A 21 18.06 -24.75 2.78
C GLY A 21 19.23 -23.79 2.67
N GLY A 22 20.31 -24.14 1.96
CA GLY A 22 21.42 -23.20 1.72
C GLY A 22 20.98 -21.95 0.98
N LYS A 23 20.18 -22.11 -0.09
CA LYS A 23 19.67 -21.00 -0.91
C LYS A 23 18.51 -20.25 -0.24
N ALA A 24 17.69 -20.96 0.53
CA ALA A 24 16.65 -20.36 1.36
C ALA A 24 17.25 -19.50 2.48
N VAL A 25 18.31 -19.98 3.14
CA VAL A 25 19.08 -19.22 4.14
C VAL A 25 19.81 -18.04 3.49
N ASP A 26 20.39 -18.20 2.29
CA ASP A 26 21.03 -17.11 1.55
C ASP A 26 20.03 -15.96 1.31
N ASN A 27 18.84 -16.27 0.80
CA ASN A 27 17.76 -15.29 0.61
C ASN A 27 17.26 -14.69 1.94
N VAL A 28 17.08 -15.50 3.00
CA VAL A 28 16.56 -15.05 4.31
C VAL A 28 17.58 -14.21 5.11
N PHE A 29 18.88 -14.46 4.97
CA PHE A 29 19.92 -13.82 5.78
C PHE A 29 20.79 -12.80 5.04
N LEU A 30 20.88 -12.84 3.71
CA LEU A 30 21.55 -11.80 2.91
C LEU A 30 20.58 -10.80 2.26
N GLY A 31 19.27 -11.08 2.24
CA GLY A 31 18.27 -10.16 1.69
C GLY A 31 17.88 -9.00 2.60
N TYR A 32 17.92 -9.18 3.93
CA TYR A 32 17.07 -8.42 4.87
C TYR A 32 17.88 -7.68 5.97
N ASP A 33 18.29 -6.42 5.76
CA ASP A 33 19.04 -5.59 6.76
C ASP A 33 19.09 -4.07 6.42
N ARG A 34 18.87 -3.10 7.36
CA ARG A 34 19.43 -1.69 7.29
C ARG A 34 18.66 -0.37 6.92
N LEU A 35 17.44 0.02 7.36
CA LEU A 35 16.65 1.06 6.60
C LEU A 35 17.25 2.43 6.74
N THR A 36 17.48 2.94 5.55
CA THR A 36 16.90 4.15 4.98
C THR A 36 16.75 3.80 3.50
N GLY A 37 15.87 4.46 2.74
CA GLY A 37 15.61 4.12 1.32
C GLY A 37 16.80 4.29 0.35
N THR A 38 18.05 4.22 0.78
CA THR A 38 19.26 4.58 0.01
C THR A 38 19.53 3.75 -1.26
N ASN A 39 18.78 2.70 -1.58
CA ASN A 39 18.78 2.13 -2.94
C ASN A 39 17.59 2.62 -3.79
N LEU A 40 16.46 2.94 -3.16
CA LEU A 40 15.27 3.51 -3.79
C LEU A 40 15.49 4.99 -4.13
N GLN A 41 15.99 5.78 -3.17
CA GLN A 41 16.52 7.15 -3.34
C GLN A 41 17.73 7.27 -4.29
N ARG A 42 18.30 6.14 -4.75
CA ARG A 42 19.35 6.09 -5.79
C ARG A 42 18.87 5.43 -7.08
N GLN A 43 17.67 4.87 -7.09
CA GLN A 43 17.04 4.30 -8.27
C GLN A 43 16.21 5.40 -8.93
N ASP A 44 16.27 5.44 -10.26
CA ASP A 44 15.25 6.14 -11.05
C ASP A 44 13.93 5.35 -10.91
N LEU A 45 13.03 5.89 -10.09
CA LEU A 45 11.76 5.26 -9.70
C LEU A 45 10.56 5.83 -10.45
N ASP A 46 10.66 7.07 -10.95
CA ASP A 46 9.58 7.79 -11.61
C ASP A 46 8.93 6.95 -12.73
N PRO A 47 9.68 6.24 -13.61
CA PRO A 47 9.07 5.41 -14.64
C PRO A 47 8.23 4.26 -14.08
N LEU A 48 8.57 3.70 -12.90
CA LEU A 48 7.83 2.60 -12.27
C LEU A 48 6.62 3.11 -11.51
N VAL A 49 6.79 4.22 -10.79
CA VAL A 49 5.75 4.89 -9.99
C VAL A 49 4.65 5.43 -10.91
N ALA A 50 5.03 6.09 -12.00
CA ALA A 50 4.13 6.66 -13.00
C ALA A 50 3.46 5.62 -13.91
N GLU A 51 4.10 4.47 -14.21
CA GLU A 51 3.54 3.43 -15.12
C GLU A 51 2.08 3.08 -14.80
N ARG A 52 1.74 3.10 -13.51
CA ARG A 52 0.41 2.76 -13.01
C ARG A 52 -0.16 3.83 -12.08
N LEU A 53 0.30 5.08 -12.16
CA LEU A 53 -0.35 6.19 -11.46
C LEU A 53 -1.37 6.84 -12.39
N TYR A 54 -2.61 6.37 -12.32
CA TYR A 54 -3.77 6.98 -12.98
C TYR A 54 -5.02 6.76 -12.13
N PRO A 55 -6.02 7.67 -12.18
CA PRO A 55 -7.26 7.58 -11.42
C PRO A 55 -7.98 6.24 -11.58
N SER A 56 -8.56 5.74 -10.49
CA SER A 56 -9.15 4.39 -10.44
C SER A 56 -10.48 4.29 -9.71
N GLY A 57 -10.98 5.40 -9.16
CA GLY A 57 -12.18 5.40 -8.31
C GLY A 57 -13.38 6.04 -9.00
N GLU A 58 -14.34 5.22 -9.44
CA GLU A 58 -15.66 5.67 -9.95
C GLU A 58 -16.35 6.70 -9.02
N ARG A 59 -16.11 6.62 -7.71
CA ARG A 59 -16.60 7.57 -6.71
C ARG A 59 -15.45 8.13 -5.89
N VAL A 60 -15.18 9.41 -6.08
CA VAL A 60 -14.10 10.16 -5.43
C VAL A 60 -14.49 10.60 -4.03
N ALA A 61 -15.67 11.20 -3.87
CA ALA A 61 -16.11 11.78 -2.59
C ALA A 61 -17.64 11.93 -2.49
N THR A 62 -18.11 12.41 -1.34
CA THR A 62 -19.47 12.91 -1.15
C THR A 62 -19.43 14.08 -0.19
N VAL A 63 -19.82 15.25 -0.66
CA VAL A 63 -19.63 16.55 -0.01
C VAL A 63 -20.97 17.27 -0.05
N ASP A 64 -21.47 17.71 1.11
CA ASP A 64 -22.72 18.49 1.25
C ASP A 64 -23.95 17.92 0.52
N GLY A 65 -24.04 16.60 0.45
CA GLY A 65 -25.13 15.88 -0.24
C GLY A 65 -24.89 15.62 -1.72
N TYR A 66 -23.84 16.18 -2.33
CA TYR A 66 -23.43 15.90 -3.70
C TYR A 66 -22.45 14.74 -3.79
N ARG A 67 -22.52 13.97 -4.87
CA ARG A 67 -21.63 12.85 -5.19
C ARG A 67 -20.66 13.26 -6.28
N ILE A 68 -19.36 13.14 -6.00
CA ILE A 68 -18.30 13.42 -6.97
C ILE A 68 -17.73 12.09 -7.46
N THR A 69 -17.66 11.94 -8.77
CA THR A 69 -17.28 10.73 -9.50
C THR A 69 -16.19 11.05 -10.52
N GLN A 70 -15.27 10.11 -10.75
CA GLN A 70 -14.32 10.16 -11.86
C GLN A 70 -14.51 8.86 -12.67
N ASP A 71 -14.92 8.97 -13.93
CA ASP A 71 -15.25 7.84 -14.79
C ASP A 71 -14.87 8.13 -16.24
N ASP A 72 -14.28 7.16 -16.95
CA ASP A 72 -13.76 7.31 -18.32
C ASP A 72 -12.96 8.62 -18.59
N GLY A 73 -12.21 9.09 -17.57
CA GLY A 73 -11.43 10.34 -17.64
C GLY A 73 -12.20 11.61 -17.27
N VAL A 74 -13.51 11.55 -17.03
CA VAL A 74 -14.37 12.70 -16.75
C VAL A 74 -14.66 12.82 -15.26
N VAL A 75 -14.39 13.99 -14.68
CA VAL A 75 -14.85 14.37 -13.32
C VAL A 75 -16.28 14.85 -13.44
N SER A 76 -17.18 14.38 -12.58
CA SER A 76 -18.59 14.78 -12.60
C SER A 76 -19.19 14.91 -11.21
N VAL A 77 -20.09 15.87 -11.04
CA VAL A 77 -20.88 16.08 -9.82
C VAL A 77 -22.35 15.76 -10.07
N ARG A 78 -22.97 15.05 -9.13
CA ARG A 78 -24.39 14.65 -9.14
C ARG A 78 -25.03 14.93 -7.79
N ASP A 79 -26.35 15.11 -7.78
CA ASP A 79 -27.14 15.02 -6.55
C ASP A 79 -26.93 13.62 -5.92
N GLY A 80 -26.64 13.56 -4.62
CA GLY A 80 -26.35 12.31 -3.93
C GLY A 80 -27.58 11.45 -3.64
N ASP A 81 -28.76 12.08 -3.53
CA ASP A 81 -30.06 11.46 -3.20
C ASP A 81 -30.93 11.17 -4.43
N GLY A 82 -30.54 11.65 -5.62
CA GLY A 82 -31.29 11.48 -6.86
C GLY A 82 -30.97 10.18 -7.64
N ASP A 83 -32.02 9.52 -8.15
CA ASP A 83 -31.96 8.54 -9.25
C ASP A 83 -31.74 9.23 -10.63
N GLY A 84 -31.09 10.39 -10.66
CA GLY A 84 -30.81 11.14 -11.88
C GLY A 84 -29.52 10.68 -12.54
N ASP A 85 -29.61 10.09 -13.74
CA ASP A 85 -28.42 9.66 -14.50
C ASP A 85 -27.55 10.85 -14.96
N GLU A 86 -28.18 12.00 -15.25
CA GLU A 86 -27.49 13.19 -15.76
C GLU A 86 -26.70 13.93 -14.67
N PRO A 87 -25.40 14.23 -14.90
CA PRO A 87 -24.60 15.04 -13.99
C PRO A 87 -25.02 16.52 -14.02
N ILE A 88 -24.87 17.19 -12.88
CA ILE A 88 -25.09 18.64 -12.75
C ILE A 88 -24.02 19.40 -13.53
N ALA A 89 -22.76 18.94 -13.43
CA ALA A 89 -21.64 19.36 -14.26
C ALA A 89 -20.67 18.20 -14.47
N SER A 90 -19.95 18.26 -15.59
CA SER A 90 -18.92 17.31 -15.99
C SER A 90 -17.74 18.04 -16.64
N PHE A 91 -16.53 17.64 -16.28
CA PHE A 91 -15.28 18.23 -16.73
C PHE A 91 -14.34 17.13 -17.21
N ASP A 92 -13.72 17.34 -18.36
CA ASP A 92 -12.60 16.55 -18.86
C ASP A 92 -11.31 17.26 -18.40
N PRO A 93 -10.55 16.74 -17.41
CA PRO A 93 -9.36 17.41 -16.87
C PRO A 93 -8.26 17.66 -17.90
N SER A 94 -8.26 16.96 -19.05
CA SER A 94 -7.30 17.18 -20.12
C SER A 94 -7.56 18.48 -20.91
N THR A 95 -8.75 19.07 -20.79
CA THR A 95 -9.18 20.24 -21.59
C THR A 95 -9.97 21.31 -20.84
N ALA A 96 -10.51 21.01 -19.66
CA ALA A 96 -11.26 21.96 -18.83
C ALA A 96 -10.34 22.96 -18.12
N ASP A 97 -10.83 24.17 -17.91
CA ASP A 97 -10.17 25.17 -17.07
C ASP A 97 -10.57 24.95 -15.59
N PRO A 98 -9.62 24.89 -14.64
CA PRO A 98 -9.94 24.86 -13.21
C PRO A 98 -10.85 26.00 -12.76
N GLU A 99 -10.77 27.20 -13.37
CA GLU A 99 -11.64 28.34 -13.02
C GLU A 99 -13.13 28.04 -13.33
N ASP A 100 -13.43 27.28 -14.39
CA ASP A 100 -14.81 26.86 -14.72
C ASP A 100 -15.34 25.85 -13.69
N ALA A 101 -14.47 25.01 -13.12
CA ALA A 101 -14.83 24.05 -12.08
C ALA A 101 -15.01 24.72 -10.71
N ALA A 102 -14.15 25.68 -10.36
CA ALA A 102 -14.27 26.52 -9.17
C ALA A 102 -15.60 27.29 -9.13
N ALA A 103 -16.08 27.79 -10.27
CA ALA A 103 -17.37 28.44 -10.37
C ALA A 103 -18.55 27.49 -10.05
N VAL A 104 -18.45 26.21 -10.40
CA VAL A 104 -19.46 25.20 -10.03
C VAL A 104 -19.35 24.82 -8.55
N ASP A 105 -18.15 24.76 -7.98
CA ASP A 105 -17.98 24.58 -6.53
C ASP A 105 -18.64 25.75 -5.75
N GLU A 106 -18.45 27.00 -6.18
CA GLU A 106 -19.13 28.18 -5.58
C GLU A 106 -20.66 28.11 -5.73
N ASP A 107 -21.18 27.83 -6.93
CA ASP A 107 -22.63 27.75 -7.22
C ASP A 107 -23.34 26.64 -6.43
N LEU A 108 -22.65 25.51 -6.18
CA LEU A 108 -23.17 24.38 -5.39
C LEU A 108 -22.91 24.52 -3.89
N GLY A 109 -22.05 25.46 -3.48
CA GLY A 109 -21.64 25.66 -2.09
C GLY A 109 -20.69 24.58 -1.57
N LEU A 110 -19.94 23.93 -2.45
CA LEU A 110 -18.97 22.88 -2.11
C LEU A 110 -17.74 23.49 -1.46
N ALA A 111 -17.63 23.33 -0.14
CA ALA A 111 -16.43 23.76 0.58
C ALA A 111 -15.18 23.04 0.08
N ASP A 112 -14.04 23.73 0.18
CA ASP A 112 -12.70 23.21 -0.15
C ASP A 112 -12.45 22.88 -1.65
N GLY A 113 -13.29 23.37 -2.56
CA GLY A 113 -13.04 23.39 -4.02
C GLY A 113 -12.77 22.02 -4.66
N PRO A 114 -13.58 20.99 -4.42
CA PRO A 114 -13.27 19.63 -4.86
C PRO A 114 -13.22 19.44 -6.38
N LEU A 115 -14.01 20.20 -7.16
CA LEU A 115 -14.02 20.09 -8.62
C LEU A 115 -12.85 20.87 -9.22
N GLU A 116 -12.57 22.08 -8.72
CA GLU A 116 -11.35 22.85 -9.06
C GLU A 116 -10.10 21.98 -8.84
N GLN A 117 -9.97 21.39 -7.66
CA GLN A 117 -8.82 20.58 -7.28
C GLN A 117 -8.65 19.36 -8.21
N LEU A 118 -9.74 18.65 -8.50
CA LEU A 118 -9.69 17.46 -9.35
C LEU A 118 -9.38 17.82 -10.81
N VAL A 119 -9.95 18.89 -11.36
CA VAL A 119 -9.62 19.33 -12.73
C VAL A 119 -8.16 19.75 -12.82
N ALA A 120 -7.68 20.56 -11.87
CA ALA A 120 -6.31 21.04 -11.88
C ALA A 120 -5.25 19.94 -11.69
N ASP A 121 -5.48 18.99 -10.79
CA ASP A 121 -4.50 17.94 -10.47
C ASP A 121 -4.55 16.77 -11.45
N LEU A 122 -5.75 16.33 -11.88
CA LEU A 122 -5.86 15.23 -12.85
C LEU A 122 -5.39 15.66 -14.24
N GLY A 123 -5.61 16.92 -14.64
CA GLY A 123 -5.04 17.48 -15.86
C GLY A 123 -3.50 17.51 -15.84
N ALA A 124 -2.91 17.89 -14.69
CA ALA A 124 -1.45 17.85 -14.51
C ALA A 124 -0.88 16.42 -14.58
N LEU A 125 -1.55 15.44 -13.96
CA LEU A 125 -1.17 14.02 -14.06
C LEU A 125 -1.22 13.50 -15.49
N GLU A 126 -2.28 13.83 -16.25
CA GLU A 126 -2.45 13.38 -17.62
C GLU A 126 -1.46 14.04 -18.60
N ALA A 127 -1.12 15.32 -18.37
CA ALA A 127 -0.05 16.02 -19.08
C ALA A 127 1.35 15.46 -18.76
N GLY A 128 1.51 14.76 -17.64
CA GLY A 128 2.81 14.35 -17.10
C GLY A 128 3.54 15.46 -16.34
N ASP A 129 2.85 16.56 -16.03
CA ASP A 129 3.36 17.71 -15.26
C ASP A 129 3.30 17.43 -13.73
N VAL A 130 3.84 16.29 -13.33
CA VAL A 130 3.91 15.80 -11.95
C VAL A 130 5.36 15.58 -11.52
N GLN A 131 5.70 15.98 -10.30
CA GLN A 131 7.02 15.73 -9.71
C GLN A 131 6.92 14.65 -8.64
N PHE A 132 7.77 13.63 -8.70
CA PHE A 132 7.87 12.61 -7.66
C PHE A 132 8.98 12.98 -6.67
N ARG A 133 8.70 12.79 -5.38
CA ARG A 133 9.65 13.06 -4.30
C ARG A 133 9.73 11.86 -3.37
N TYR A 134 10.94 11.41 -3.05
CA TYR A 134 11.19 10.18 -2.29
C TYR A 134 11.89 10.46 -0.98
N ASP A 135 11.12 10.54 0.10
CA ASP A 135 11.58 10.89 1.43
C ASP A 135 11.67 9.64 2.34
N SER A 136 12.13 9.79 3.58
CA SER A 136 11.95 8.74 4.60
C SER A 136 10.50 8.71 5.10
N TYR A 137 10.08 7.73 5.90
CA TYR A 137 8.67 7.71 6.36
C TYR A 137 8.30 8.91 7.25
N PRO A 138 9.15 9.37 8.22
CA PRO A 138 8.85 10.56 9.00
C PRO A 138 8.95 11.84 8.15
N ASP A 139 10.00 11.98 7.34
CA ASP A 139 10.16 13.15 6.45
C ASP A 139 8.96 13.29 5.46
N PHE A 140 8.35 12.18 5.06
CA PHE A 140 7.14 12.16 4.21
C PHE A 140 5.92 12.71 4.96
N PHE A 141 5.65 12.26 6.19
CA PHE A 141 4.51 12.76 6.97
C PHE A 141 4.71 14.23 7.38
N ASP A 142 5.92 14.61 7.83
CA ASP A 142 6.31 16.00 8.09
C ASP A 142 6.09 16.90 6.84
N LEU A 143 6.45 16.42 5.65
CA LEU A 143 6.27 17.18 4.40
C LEU A 143 4.79 17.37 4.06
N VAL A 144 3.99 16.29 4.05
CA VAL A 144 2.59 16.38 3.63
C VAL A 144 1.78 17.21 4.63
N ALA A 145 2.00 17.03 5.94
CA ALA A 145 1.34 17.81 6.99
C ALA A 145 1.72 19.32 6.99
N ALA A 146 2.84 19.68 6.37
CA ALA A 146 3.29 21.07 6.20
C ALA A 146 2.87 21.71 4.86
N SER A 147 2.22 20.96 3.98
CA SER A 147 1.89 21.34 2.59
C SER A 147 0.40 21.62 2.39
N GLU A 148 0.04 22.13 1.21
CA GLU A 148 -1.37 22.16 0.78
C GLU A 148 -1.78 20.75 0.32
N ASP A 149 -2.64 20.10 1.10
CA ASP A 149 -3.07 18.73 0.87
C ASP A 149 -4.10 18.62 -0.27
N ARG A 150 -4.15 17.45 -0.92
CA ARG A 150 -5.06 17.19 -2.04
C ARG A 150 -5.96 15.98 -1.77
N PRO A 151 -6.85 16.02 -0.77
CA PRO A 151 -7.63 14.87 -0.33
C PRO A 151 -8.54 14.29 -1.43
N TYR A 152 -9.13 15.14 -2.28
CA TYR A 152 -9.95 14.68 -3.41
C TYR A 152 -9.12 13.95 -4.48
N THR A 153 -7.95 14.49 -4.86
CA THR A 153 -6.98 13.87 -5.77
C THR A 153 -6.45 12.55 -5.23
N VAL A 154 -6.06 12.51 -3.96
CA VAL A 154 -5.71 11.25 -3.26
C VAL A 154 -6.86 10.25 -3.32
N SER A 155 -8.11 10.70 -3.16
CA SER A 155 -9.28 9.83 -3.25
C SER A 155 -9.57 9.31 -4.66
N ALA A 156 -9.19 10.05 -5.71
CA ALA A 156 -9.29 9.60 -7.10
C ALA A 156 -8.17 8.60 -7.47
N LEU A 157 -6.98 8.75 -6.89
CA LEU A 157 -5.80 7.91 -7.14
C LEU A 157 -5.81 6.54 -6.42
N ARG A 158 -6.63 6.37 -5.38
CA ARG A 158 -6.73 5.12 -4.62
C ARG A 158 -7.87 4.21 -5.09
N GLY A 159 -7.68 2.91 -4.88
CA GLY A 159 -8.73 1.90 -4.95
C GLY A 159 -9.67 1.94 -3.76
N ARG A 160 -10.96 1.73 -3.99
CA ARG A 160 -11.97 1.78 -2.93
C ARG A 160 -11.97 0.46 -2.15
N ARG A 161 -11.59 0.49 -0.87
CA ARG A 161 -11.58 -0.70 0.00
C ARG A 161 -12.56 -0.54 1.15
N SER A 162 -13.52 -1.46 1.27
CA SER A 162 -14.39 -1.55 2.44
C SER A 162 -13.72 -2.40 3.52
N VAL A 163 -12.97 -1.75 4.39
CA VAL A 163 -12.33 -2.36 5.57
C VAL A 163 -12.95 -1.74 6.81
N ASN A 164 -13.18 -2.53 7.86
CA ASN A 164 -13.81 -2.02 9.07
C ASN A 164 -12.79 -1.19 9.86
N ALA A 165 -12.93 0.13 9.87
CA ALA A 165 -12.03 1.04 10.59
C ALA A 165 -11.87 0.69 12.08
N THR A 166 -12.94 0.29 12.79
CA THR A 166 -12.86 -0.14 14.20
C THR A 166 -12.03 -1.42 14.40
N LEU A 167 -11.97 -2.29 13.38
CA LEU A 167 -11.10 -3.48 13.41
C LEU A 167 -9.63 -3.09 13.16
N ILE A 168 -9.37 -2.06 12.34
CA ILE A 168 -8.03 -1.48 12.16
C ILE A 168 -7.57 -0.79 13.45
N GLU A 169 -8.43 0.03 14.05
CA GLU A 169 -8.19 0.71 15.34
C GLU A 169 -7.80 -0.30 16.42
N GLY A 170 -8.57 -1.39 16.56
CA GLY A 170 -8.27 -2.45 17.53
C GLY A 170 -7.02 -3.28 17.21
N PHE A 171 -6.62 -3.39 15.94
CA PHE A 171 -5.43 -4.15 15.52
C PHE A 171 -4.14 -3.34 15.63
N ALA A 172 -4.17 -2.07 15.23
CA ALA A 172 -3.02 -1.16 15.25
C ALA A 172 -2.91 -0.37 16.55
N ASN A 173 -3.96 -0.33 17.39
CA ASN A 173 -4.06 0.51 18.58
C ASN A 173 -3.79 2.01 18.27
N ALA A 174 -4.30 2.46 17.13
CA ALA A 174 -4.11 3.80 16.58
C ALA A 174 -5.39 4.27 15.85
N ASP A 175 -5.61 5.58 15.79
CA ASP A 175 -6.79 6.17 15.14
C ASP A 175 -6.72 5.95 13.61
N PRO A 176 -7.72 5.31 12.96
CA PRO A 176 -7.72 5.10 11.51
C PRO A 176 -7.78 6.38 10.67
N THR A 177 -8.07 7.54 11.28
CA THR A 177 -7.96 8.86 10.65
C THR A 177 -6.52 9.39 10.59
N ASP A 178 -5.56 8.74 11.26
CA ASP A 178 -4.16 9.14 11.34
C ASP A 178 -3.24 8.09 10.67
N PRO A 179 -2.91 8.24 9.37
CA PRO A 179 -2.11 7.24 8.67
C PRO A 179 -0.67 7.11 9.16
N GLU A 180 -0.10 8.11 9.82
CA GLU A 180 1.23 7.99 10.45
C GLU A 180 1.14 7.05 11.66
N ALA A 181 0.19 7.31 12.56
CA ALA A 181 -0.06 6.43 13.70
C ALA A 181 -0.44 5.00 13.27
N ILE A 182 -1.13 4.83 12.14
CA ILE A 182 -1.41 3.51 11.55
C ILE A 182 -0.13 2.84 11.02
N VAL A 183 0.80 3.57 10.37
CA VAL A 183 2.08 2.99 9.94
C VAL A 183 2.83 2.41 11.12
N GLU A 184 2.91 3.12 12.24
CA GLU A 184 3.60 2.68 13.46
C GLU A 184 2.84 1.55 14.18
N GLY A 185 1.54 1.72 14.39
CA GLY A 185 0.69 0.75 15.10
C GLY A 185 0.61 -0.62 14.44
N LEU A 186 0.65 -0.68 13.10
CA LEU A 186 0.70 -1.94 12.35
C LEU A 186 1.94 -2.78 12.69
N VAL A 187 3.07 -2.17 13.08
CA VAL A 187 4.28 -2.90 13.46
C VAL A 187 4.02 -3.80 14.65
N ASP A 188 3.38 -3.25 15.69
CA ASP A 188 3.09 -3.96 16.93
C ASP A 188 1.86 -4.86 16.79
N GLY A 189 0.82 -4.45 16.03
CA GLY A 189 -0.31 -5.32 15.69
C GLY A 189 0.11 -6.59 14.94
N PHE A 190 1.01 -6.49 13.96
CA PHE A 190 1.57 -7.68 13.28
C PHE A 190 2.47 -8.52 14.20
N ARG A 191 3.19 -7.91 15.15
CA ARG A 191 3.99 -8.66 16.14
C ARG A 191 3.12 -9.43 17.15
N GLU A 192 2.04 -8.81 17.62
CA GLU A 192 1.17 -9.41 18.64
C GLU A 192 0.31 -10.53 18.06
N HIS A 193 -0.31 -10.30 16.90
CA HIS A 193 -1.32 -11.19 16.36
C HIS A 193 -0.81 -12.18 15.29
N THR A 194 0.44 -12.07 14.82
CA THR A 194 0.92 -13.00 13.79
C THR A 194 2.44 -13.22 13.79
N PHE A 195 2.90 -14.07 12.86
CA PHE A 195 4.28 -14.48 12.68
C PHE A 195 4.57 -14.72 11.19
N TYR A 196 5.84 -14.79 10.81
CA TYR A 196 6.21 -15.03 9.41
C TYR A 196 6.02 -16.50 9.05
N ASP A 197 5.33 -16.81 7.94
CA ASP A 197 5.02 -18.20 7.55
C ASP A 197 6.23 -18.91 6.92
N VAL A 198 7.25 -19.17 7.74
CA VAL A 198 8.44 -19.96 7.39
C VAL A 198 8.08 -21.32 6.76
N PRO A 199 7.04 -22.06 7.22
CA PRO A 199 6.61 -23.30 6.56
C PRO A 199 6.21 -23.12 5.10
N ARG A 200 5.35 -22.14 4.75
CA ARG A 200 4.96 -21.86 3.37
C ARG A 200 6.13 -21.31 2.55
N TYR A 201 7.06 -20.57 3.17
CA TYR A 201 8.30 -20.11 2.51
C TYR A 201 9.23 -21.27 2.13
N ALA A 202 9.42 -22.23 3.03
CA ALA A 202 10.17 -23.45 2.76
C ALA A 202 9.49 -24.31 1.69
N ALA A 203 8.17 -24.44 1.74
CA ALA A 203 7.38 -25.15 0.72
C ALA A 203 7.58 -24.51 -0.67
N GLY A 204 7.46 -23.18 -0.77
CA GLY A 204 7.69 -22.44 -2.00
C GLY A 204 9.14 -22.52 -2.51
N SER A 205 10.12 -22.54 -1.61
CA SER A 205 11.52 -22.72 -1.97
C SER A 205 11.79 -24.09 -2.63
N VAL A 206 11.14 -25.16 -2.13
CA VAL A 206 11.17 -26.51 -2.72
C VAL A 206 10.41 -26.55 -4.04
N GLU A 207 9.21 -25.95 -4.08
CA GLU A 207 8.37 -25.85 -5.27
C GLU A 207 9.15 -25.25 -6.46
N ASP A 208 9.78 -24.10 -6.24
CA ASP A 208 10.41 -23.33 -7.29
C ASP A 208 11.78 -23.88 -7.72
N ASN A 209 12.59 -24.38 -6.77
CA ASN A 209 14.00 -24.75 -7.03
C ASN A 209 14.23 -26.27 -7.18
N VAL A 210 13.35 -27.13 -6.65
CA VAL A 210 13.55 -28.59 -6.62
C VAL A 210 12.58 -29.31 -7.55
N ILE A 211 11.31 -28.90 -7.57
CA ILE A 211 10.28 -29.50 -8.42
C ILE A 211 9.78 -28.57 -9.54
N PHE A 212 10.40 -27.41 -9.73
CA PHE A 212 10.16 -26.47 -10.84
C PHE A 212 8.67 -26.19 -11.12
N GLY A 213 7.87 -25.96 -10.07
CA GLY A 213 6.44 -25.64 -10.18
C GLY A 213 5.54 -26.82 -10.58
N LEU A 214 6.02 -28.07 -10.57
CA LEU A 214 5.22 -29.26 -10.93
C LEU A 214 4.02 -29.52 -9.99
N ARG A 215 3.99 -28.90 -8.81
CA ARG A 215 2.87 -28.95 -7.85
C ARG A 215 2.98 -27.75 -6.92
N ASP A 216 1.88 -27.02 -6.77
CA ASP A 216 1.71 -26.04 -5.69
C ASP A 216 1.82 -26.76 -4.32
N LEU A 217 2.88 -26.44 -3.57
CA LEU A 217 3.12 -26.90 -2.20
C LEU A 217 2.68 -25.85 -1.16
N ARG A 218 2.50 -24.60 -1.57
CA ARG A 218 2.12 -23.46 -0.73
C ARG A 218 0.67 -23.59 -0.23
N GLN A 219 -0.25 -24.09 -1.07
CA GLN A 219 -1.67 -24.31 -0.74
C GLN A 219 -1.92 -25.08 0.57
N TYR A 220 -0.98 -25.93 1.02
CA TYR A 220 -1.13 -26.73 2.24
C TYR A 220 -0.84 -25.96 3.54
N PHE A 221 -0.46 -24.69 3.41
CA PHE A 221 -0.11 -23.78 4.49
C PHE A 221 -0.88 -22.45 4.41
N GLU A 222 -1.77 -22.30 3.43
CA GLU A 222 -2.63 -21.11 3.32
C GLU A 222 -3.75 -21.13 4.37
N SER A 223 -4.03 -19.94 4.91
CA SER A 223 -5.13 -19.66 5.83
C SER A 223 -5.85 -18.38 5.38
N SER A 224 -6.96 -18.02 6.04
CA SER A 224 -7.45 -16.65 5.88
C SER A 224 -6.44 -15.66 6.46
N THR A 225 -6.41 -14.45 5.90
CA THR A 225 -5.42 -13.41 6.22
C THR A 225 -6.04 -12.02 6.39
N ASP A 226 -7.38 -11.92 6.43
CA ASP A 226 -8.07 -10.70 6.84
C ASP A 226 -7.82 -10.39 8.32
N PHE A 227 -7.99 -9.13 8.72
CA PHE A 227 -7.69 -8.68 10.08
C PHE A 227 -8.43 -9.45 11.18
N ALA A 228 -9.70 -9.84 10.97
CA ALA A 228 -10.45 -10.58 11.97
C ALA A 228 -9.87 -11.99 12.15
N SER A 229 -9.57 -12.68 11.04
CA SER A 229 -8.91 -13.99 11.07
C SER A 229 -7.51 -13.97 11.67
N ILE A 230 -6.78 -12.84 11.56
CA ILE A 230 -5.48 -12.66 12.22
C ILE A 230 -5.69 -12.47 13.73
N THR A 231 -6.53 -11.52 14.16
CA THR A 231 -6.79 -11.24 15.59
C THR A 231 -7.38 -12.43 16.34
N ASP A 232 -8.27 -13.20 15.71
CA ASP A 232 -8.87 -14.42 16.30
C ASP A 232 -7.90 -15.62 16.37
N GLY A 233 -6.64 -15.47 15.91
CA GLY A 233 -5.64 -16.54 15.88
C GLY A 233 -5.97 -17.65 14.87
N GLY A 234 -6.79 -17.34 13.86
CA GLY A 234 -7.22 -18.27 12.81
C GLY A 234 -6.21 -18.43 11.67
N ASN A 235 -5.19 -17.57 11.59
CA ASN A 235 -4.18 -17.61 10.54
C ASN A 235 -2.97 -18.50 10.88
N THR A 236 -2.25 -18.97 9.86
CA THR A 236 -1.03 -19.79 10.02
C THR A 236 0.27 -19.03 9.78
N GLY A 237 0.24 -17.71 10.01
CA GLY A 237 1.29 -16.76 9.68
C GLY A 237 1.00 -16.00 8.38
N LEU A 238 1.80 -14.97 8.09
CA LEU A 238 1.71 -14.17 6.86
C LEU A 238 3.03 -14.19 6.07
N PHE A 239 2.95 -13.89 4.78
CA PHE A 239 4.08 -13.49 3.93
C PHE A 239 4.13 -11.98 3.78
N CYS A 240 5.26 -11.49 3.27
CA CYS A 240 5.45 -10.12 2.78
C CYS A 240 4.29 -9.61 1.89
N TYR A 241 3.70 -10.48 1.05
CA TYR A 241 2.55 -10.09 0.20
C TYR A 241 1.27 -9.84 1.00
N GLU A 242 0.92 -10.67 1.99
CA GLU A 242 -0.27 -10.41 2.80
C GLU A 242 -0.04 -9.31 3.84
N LEU A 243 1.17 -9.19 4.39
CA LEU A 243 1.57 -8.05 5.24
C LEU A 243 1.41 -6.73 4.48
N THR A 244 1.96 -6.66 3.27
CA THR A 244 1.81 -5.48 2.39
C THR A 244 0.33 -5.21 2.10
N ARG A 245 -0.42 -6.21 1.64
CA ARG A 245 -1.86 -6.05 1.35
C ARG A 245 -2.67 -5.59 2.57
N ARG A 246 -2.37 -6.11 3.76
CA ARG A 246 -3.05 -5.70 5.00
C ARG A 246 -2.67 -4.28 5.42
N SER A 247 -1.43 -3.86 5.28
CA SER A 247 -1.06 -2.46 5.54
C SER A 247 -1.78 -1.48 4.60
N VAL A 248 -1.92 -1.80 3.31
CA VAL A 248 -2.71 -1.00 2.36
C VAL A 248 -4.20 -0.99 2.73
N ASP A 249 -4.75 -2.12 3.15
CA ASP A 249 -6.13 -2.21 3.62
C ASP A 249 -6.39 -1.34 4.87
N ALA A 250 -5.39 -1.18 5.76
CA ALA A 250 -5.47 -0.32 6.93
C ALA A 250 -5.30 1.18 6.57
N LEU A 251 -4.26 1.53 5.81
CA LEU A 251 -3.97 2.90 5.39
C LEU A 251 -5.06 3.54 4.52
N GLN A 252 -5.93 2.74 3.92
CA GLN A 252 -7.07 3.19 3.10
C GLN A 252 -8.43 2.78 3.70
N ALA A 253 -8.50 2.49 5.01
CA ALA A 253 -9.74 2.09 5.69
C ALA A 253 -10.76 3.23 5.89
N VAL A 254 -10.28 4.47 5.88
CA VAL A 254 -11.03 5.72 6.11
C VAL A 254 -11.05 6.57 4.84
N HIS A 255 -11.97 7.53 4.70
CA HIS A 255 -11.98 8.38 3.51
C HIS A 255 -10.77 9.34 3.48
N ALA A 256 -10.25 9.70 2.31
CA ALA A 256 -9.06 10.56 2.22
C ALA A 256 -9.33 11.97 2.78
N THR A 257 -10.57 12.46 2.63
CA THR A 257 -11.07 13.71 3.25
C THR A 257 -11.36 13.58 4.76
N GLU A 258 -11.20 12.40 5.34
CA GLU A 258 -11.36 12.11 6.77
C GLU A 258 -10.00 11.79 7.43
N GLN A 259 -8.89 11.84 6.67
CA GLN A 259 -7.54 11.59 7.15
C GLN A 259 -6.82 12.89 7.52
N THR A 260 -6.02 12.87 8.58
CA THR A 260 -5.12 13.99 8.98
C THR A 260 -4.04 14.27 7.94
N THR A 261 -3.57 13.21 7.29
CA THR A 261 -2.65 13.23 6.15
C THR A 261 -3.25 12.32 5.08
N PRO A 262 -3.89 12.86 4.03
CA PRO A 262 -4.52 12.03 2.99
C PRO A 262 -3.47 11.16 2.29
N VAL A 263 -3.63 9.83 2.31
CA VAL A 263 -2.71 8.90 1.63
C VAL A 263 -3.41 7.92 0.69
N PHE A 264 -2.67 7.50 -0.33
CA PHE A 264 -2.96 6.32 -1.14
C PHE A 264 -1.77 5.36 -1.10
N ALA A 265 -2.04 4.07 -1.22
CA ALA A 265 -1.04 3.03 -1.00
C ALA A 265 -1.10 1.93 -2.05
N GLY A 266 0.05 1.30 -2.25
CA GLY A 266 0.25 0.24 -3.22
C GLY A 266 1.24 -0.80 -2.72
N TYR A 267 1.70 -1.64 -3.63
CA TYR A 267 2.80 -2.56 -3.36
C TYR A 267 3.90 -2.44 -4.40
N VAL A 268 5.13 -2.71 -3.96
CA VAL A 268 6.32 -2.75 -4.78
C VAL A 268 6.84 -4.17 -4.82
N LYS A 269 7.14 -4.68 -6.01
CA LYS A 269 7.81 -5.98 -6.18
C LYS A 269 9.33 -5.79 -6.24
N ASP A 270 10.07 -6.68 -5.61
CA ASP A 270 11.46 -7.01 -5.95
C ASP A 270 11.52 -8.48 -6.39
N ASP A 271 11.43 -8.71 -7.70
CA ASP A 271 11.43 -10.06 -8.29
C ASP A 271 12.74 -10.85 -8.03
N ARG A 272 13.83 -10.17 -7.65
CA ARG A 272 15.13 -10.82 -7.39
C ARG A 272 15.08 -11.61 -6.08
N HIS A 273 14.44 -11.01 -5.09
CA HIS A 273 14.27 -11.58 -3.74
C HIS A 273 12.91 -12.25 -3.56
N LYS A 274 12.01 -12.17 -4.57
CA LYS A 274 10.60 -12.57 -4.50
C LYS A 274 9.87 -11.90 -3.35
N HIS A 275 10.19 -10.62 -3.19
CA HIS A 275 9.84 -9.85 -2.01
C HIS A 275 8.88 -8.73 -2.39
N VAL A 276 8.02 -8.33 -1.43
CA VAL A 276 6.97 -7.32 -1.65
C VAL A 276 6.86 -6.46 -0.40
N TYR A 277 6.80 -5.15 -0.59
CA TYR A 277 6.68 -4.14 0.46
C TYR A 277 5.71 -3.03 0.04
N THR A 278 5.29 -2.21 1.00
CA THR A 278 4.29 -1.17 0.81
C THR A 278 4.93 0.09 0.23
N ILE A 279 4.27 0.70 -0.76
CA ILE A 279 4.49 2.09 -1.15
C ILE A 279 3.34 2.92 -0.59
N VAL A 280 3.65 4.06 0.01
CA VAL A 280 2.69 5.03 0.54
C VAL A 280 2.99 6.36 -0.14
N ALA A 281 1.96 7.05 -0.61
CA ALA A 281 2.09 8.33 -1.29
C ALA A 281 0.93 9.27 -0.95
N SER A 282 1.13 10.54 -1.24
CA SER A 282 0.11 11.58 -1.15
C SER A 282 0.16 12.45 -2.41
N ALA A 283 -0.74 13.42 -2.50
CA ALA A 283 -0.70 14.49 -3.49
C ALA A 283 -0.76 15.82 -2.76
N ILE A 284 0.14 16.74 -3.13
CA ILE A 284 0.25 18.09 -2.56
C ILE A 284 0.51 19.09 -3.70
N ARG A 285 0.38 20.39 -3.44
CA ARG A 285 1.05 21.40 -4.28
C ARG A 285 2.16 22.14 -3.54
N GLU A 286 3.31 22.27 -4.21
CA GLU A 286 4.41 23.16 -3.84
C GLU A 286 4.57 24.20 -4.95
N ASP A 287 4.50 25.50 -4.62
CA ASP A 287 4.57 26.63 -5.56
C ASP A 287 3.64 26.51 -6.80
N GLY A 288 2.49 25.86 -6.63
CA GLY A 288 1.49 25.62 -7.68
C GLY A 288 1.76 24.43 -8.60
N ALA A 289 2.89 23.72 -8.45
CA ALA A 289 3.16 22.46 -9.15
C ALA A 289 2.58 21.27 -8.38
N LEU A 290 2.07 20.26 -9.10
CA LEU A 290 1.64 19.01 -8.49
C LEU A 290 2.87 18.16 -8.09
N VAL A 291 2.98 17.84 -6.81
CA VAL A 291 4.00 16.96 -6.26
C VAL A 291 3.33 15.73 -5.67
N VAL A 292 3.92 14.56 -5.93
CA VAL A 292 3.55 13.29 -5.32
C VAL A 292 4.71 12.85 -4.42
N PRO A 293 4.66 13.17 -3.11
CA PRO A 293 5.53 12.58 -2.12
C PRO A 293 5.30 11.06 -2.04
N VAL A 294 6.39 10.32 -1.85
CA VAL A 294 6.42 8.86 -1.82
C VAL A 294 7.35 8.39 -0.71
N THR A 295 6.88 7.41 0.06
CA THR A 295 7.70 6.65 1.01
C THR A 295 7.41 5.15 0.91
N PHE A 296 8.20 4.33 1.61
CA PHE A 296 8.16 2.87 1.53
C PHE A 296 8.24 2.26 2.92
N VAL A 297 7.37 1.27 3.19
CA VAL A 297 7.25 0.62 4.50
C VAL A 297 7.23 -0.90 4.34
N ASP A 298 7.87 -1.62 5.27
CA ASP A 298 7.87 -3.09 5.25
C ASP A 298 7.71 -3.71 6.64
N TYR A 299 6.65 -4.50 6.78
CA TYR A 299 6.27 -5.20 8.00
C TYR A 299 6.81 -6.64 8.10
N THR A 300 7.54 -7.11 7.07
CA THR A 300 8.17 -8.44 7.05
C THR A 300 9.15 -8.61 8.20
N HIS A 301 9.90 -7.55 8.53
CA HIS A 301 10.78 -7.56 9.69
C HIS A 301 10.02 -7.67 11.01
N SER A 302 8.86 -7.01 11.18
CA SER A 302 8.14 -7.02 12.46
C SER A 302 7.77 -8.44 12.88
N THR A 303 7.37 -9.29 11.93
CA THR A 303 7.02 -10.70 12.16
C THR A 303 8.20 -11.67 12.21
N LEU A 304 9.38 -11.32 11.67
CA LEU A 304 10.59 -12.17 11.70
C LEU A 304 11.38 -12.11 13.03
N TYR A 305 11.21 -11.04 13.81
CA TYR A 305 12.05 -10.77 14.99
C TYR A 305 11.99 -11.84 16.09
N ASP A 306 10.81 -12.40 16.36
CA ASP A 306 10.62 -13.32 17.50
C ASP A 306 10.82 -14.81 17.14
N ASP A 307 10.55 -15.22 15.89
CA ASP A 307 10.71 -16.63 15.45
C ASP A 307 12.16 -17.12 15.46
N LEU A 308 13.12 -16.26 15.10
CA LEU A 308 14.54 -16.63 15.00
C LEU A 308 15.39 -16.19 16.20
N ARG A 309 14.85 -15.39 17.13
CA ARG A 309 15.57 -14.81 18.29
C ARG A 309 16.84 -14.03 17.92
N LEU A 310 16.89 -13.43 16.73
CA LEU A 310 18.06 -12.74 16.18
C LEU A 310 18.17 -11.25 16.59
N ARG A 311 17.56 -10.86 17.72
CA ARG A 311 17.55 -9.46 18.23
C ARG A 311 18.93 -8.78 18.20
N TRP A 312 20.01 -9.51 18.52
CA TRP A 312 21.38 -8.98 18.55
C TRP A 312 22.01 -8.68 17.19
N LEU A 313 21.44 -9.17 16.09
CA LEU A 313 21.98 -9.02 14.73
C LEU A 313 21.20 -8.01 13.88
N LEU A 314 19.92 -7.77 14.19
CA LEU A 314 18.97 -7.08 13.30
C LEU A 314 18.56 -5.68 13.81
N GLY A 315 18.52 -5.42 15.11
CA GLY A 315 18.25 -4.10 15.70
C GLY A 315 16.88 -3.99 16.39
N GLU A 316 16.45 -2.76 16.65
CA GLU A 316 15.14 -2.38 17.21
C GLU A 316 14.55 -1.26 16.35
N GLY A 317 13.23 -1.28 16.08
CA GLY A 317 12.51 -0.20 15.38
C GLY A 317 12.16 -0.44 13.90
N LEU A 318 11.66 0.61 13.24
CA LEU A 318 11.17 0.65 11.85
C LEU A 318 12.30 0.80 10.79
N ASP A 319 13.54 0.98 11.21
CA ASP A 319 14.66 1.33 10.32
C ASP A 319 15.51 0.09 9.81
N ALA A 320 14.99 -0.83 8.92
CA ALA A 320 15.56 -2.16 8.50
C ALA A 320 15.92 -2.65 7.00
N TYR A 321 16.12 -1.86 5.90
CA TYR A 321 16.79 -2.22 4.58
C TYR A 321 17.92 -1.31 3.95
N ASP A 322 19.00 -1.92 3.46
CA ASP A 322 20.21 -1.32 2.85
C ASP A 322 20.30 -1.45 1.29
N ALA A 323 21.52 -1.42 0.74
CA ALA A 323 21.85 -1.37 -0.69
C ALA A 323 21.44 -2.59 -1.57
N ARG A 324 20.58 -3.51 -1.08
CA ARG A 324 20.23 -4.76 -1.79
C ARG A 324 18.85 -4.80 -2.44
N HIS A 325 17.87 -4.07 -1.89
CA HIS A 325 16.49 -4.05 -2.43
C HIS A 325 16.36 -3.19 -3.68
N ARG A 326 15.55 -3.62 -4.66
CA ARG A 326 15.27 -2.86 -5.88
C ARG A 326 13.82 -3.05 -6.32
N ALA A 327 13.12 -1.94 -6.55
CA ALA A 327 11.81 -1.96 -7.21
C ALA A 327 11.95 -2.50 -8.66
N THR A 328 11.20 -3.54 -8.99
CA THR A 328 11.03 -4.08 -10.35
C THR A 328 9.67 -3.74 -10.94
N SER A 329 8.63 -3.61 -10.12
CA SER A 329 7.35 -2.98 -10.48
C SER A 329 6.72 -2.26 -9.29
N VAL A 330 5.95 -1.21 -9.57
CA VAL A 330 4.98 -0.63 -8.63
C VAL A 330 3.58 -0.99 -9.11
N ASP A 331 2.71 -1.30 -8.16
CA ASP A 331 1.32 -1.66 -8.37
C ASP A 331 0.47 -0.95 -7.31
N TRP A 332 -0.14 0.16 -7.68
CA TRP A 332 -1.09 0.87 -6.83
C TRP A 332 -2.35 0.02 -6.60
N TYR A 333 -2.85 -0.02 -5.37
CA TYR A 333 -4.01 -0.85 -5.05
C TYR A 333 -5.29 -0.11 -5.42
N ARG A 334 -5.90 -0.63 -6.49
CA ARG A 334 -7.12 -0.17 -7.14
C ARG A 334 -8.28 -1.13 -6.82
#